data_AF-A0A7C5SF27-F1
#
_entry.id   AF-A0A7C5SF27-F1
#
_cell.length_a   1.000
_cell.length_b   1.000
_cell.length_c   1.000
_cell.angle_alpha   90.00
_cell.angle_beta   90.00
_cell.angle_gamma   90.00
#
_symmetry.space_group_name_H-M   'P 1'
#
loop_
_entity.id
_entity.type
_entity.pdbx_description
1 polymer ?
#
loop_
_entity_poly.entity_id
_entity_poly.type
_entity_poly.pdbx_seq_one_letter_code
_entity_poly.pdbx_strand_id
1 'polypeptide(L)'
;MIVSSLLIGAALPFLVALFAMAVVGWVDRDRSRERGCRGFVIAVALAYPVAHGLIRGGLPFPPIETVDWLPFFALLAGGVGLIEAGLPVGRGRWLLRLVVVAGLLWTSLLPLVRYAWSALVAAGWMAALEIAVLLFWGAVESHVRRDEPLATPLSLLLLSVGSSGILLLSNSALLGQLAGALAAALAAWLLMGLLRPRKFPARGSGAAATLILAGLWLQGYFYADLPLSSLLLLALVPVTAAAGEALRRRGRSRVMALSGELALASLLIALAGISPLLASLRAVSDPYGMG
;
A
#
# COMPACT_ATOMS: atom_id res chain seq x y z
N MET A 1 -22.51 -14.08 9.71
CA MET A 1 -21.07 -14.03 10.07
C MET A 1 -20.26 -13.18 9.09
N ILE A 2 -20.30 -13.43 7.77
CA ILE A 2 -19.46 -12.72 6.78
C ILE A 2 -19.59 -11.19 6.84
N VAL A 3 -20.83 -10.67 6.92
CA VAL A 3 -21.08 -9.22 7.02
C VAL A 3 -20.46 -8.61 8.28
N SER A 4 -20.56 -9.31 9.41
CA SER A 4 -19.98 -8.86 10.69
C SER A 4 -18.44 -8.82 10.61
N SER A 5 -17.81 -9.84 10.01
CA SER A 5 -16.36 -9.88 9.81
C SER A 5 -15.88 -8.78 8.85
N LEU A 6 -16.62 -8.50 7.78
CA LEU A 6 -16.33 -7.41 6.86
C LEU A 6 -16.46 -6.03 7.52
N LEU A 7 -17.55 -5.81 8.26
CA LEU A 7 -17.78 -4.56 8.98
C LEU A 7 -16.70 -4.31 10.02
N ILE A 8 -16.32 -5.33 10.80
CA ILE A 8 -15.26 -5.20 11.81
C ILE A 8 -13.90 -4.97 11.13
N GLY A 9 -13.59 -5.73 10.07
CA GLY A 9 -12.31 -5.64 9.33
C GLY A 9 -12.11 -4.32 8.59
N ALA A 10 -13.18 -3.62 8.21
CA ALA A 10 -13.10 -2.31 7.54
C ALA A 10 -13.32 -1.13 8.49
N ALA A 11 -14.34 -1.17 9.34
CA ALA A 11 -14.71 -0.03 10.19
C ALA A 11 -13.67 0.22 11.29
N LEU A 12 -13.10 -0.84 11.88
CA LEU A 12 -12.19 -0.64 12.99
C LEU A 12 -10.83 -0.03 12.59
N PRO A 13 -10.12 -0.50 11.55
CA PRO A 13 -8.92 0.20 11.05
C PRO A 13 -9.19 1.69 10.76
N PHE A 14 -10.34 2.00 10.17
CA PHE A 14 -10.75 3.38 9.93
C PHE A 14 -10.88 4.16 11.24
N LEU A 15 -11.60 3.64 12.22
CA LEU A 15 -11.81 4.29 13.52
C LEU A 15 -10.50 4.45 14.31
N VAL A 16 -9.62 3.45 14.29
CA VAL A 16 -8.31 3.50 14.96
C VAL A 16 -7.41 4.54 14.28
N ALA A 17 -7.34 4.56 12.95
CA ALA A 17 -6.59 5.56 12.21
C ALA A 17 -7.15 6.96 12.47
N LEU A 18 -8.48 7.13 12.42
CA LEU A 18 -9.14 8.41 12.66
C LEU A 18 -8.91 8.90 14.08
N PHE A 19 -9.06 8.02 15.08
CA PHE A 19 -8.79 8.33 16.49
C PHE A 19 -7.33 8.72 16.70
N ALA A 20 -6.37 7.95 16.20
CA ALA A 20 -4.96 8.26 16.31
C ALA A 20 -4.63 9.62 15.65
N MET A 21 -5.17 9.90 14.46
CA MET A 21 -4.99 11.19 13.80
C MET A 21 -5.69 12.34 14.54
N ALA A 22 -6.86 12.10 15.13
CA ALA A 22 -7.58 13.09 15.91
C ALA A 22 -6.82 13.43 17.20
N VAL A 23 -6.31 12.43 17.92
CA VAL A 23 -5.49 12.60 19.12
C VAL A 23 -4.23 13.37 18.79
N VAL A 24 -3.46 12.96 17.78
CA VAL A 24 -2.24 13.69 17.42
C VAL A 24 -2.56 15.10 16.93
N GLY A 25 -3.61 15.25 16.13
CA GLY A 25 -4.08 16.55 15.66
C GLY A 25 -4.56 17.46 16.79
N TRP A 26 -5.06 16.91 17.90
CA TRP A 26 -5.51 17.67 19.07
C TRP A 26 -4.34 18.10 19.95
N VAL A 27 -3.37 17.21 20.18
CA VAL A 27 -2.13 17.52 20.93
C VAL A 27 -1.30 18.59 20.21
N ASP A 28 -1.35 18.64 18.87
CA ASP A 28 -0.57 19.56 18.06
C ASP A 28 -1.31 20.88 17.74
N ARG A 29 -2.17 21.36 18.64
CA ARG A 29 -2.99 22.56 18.41
C ARG A 29 -2.14 23.84 18.26
N ASP A 30 -0.97 23.90 18.90
CA ASP A 30 -0.15 25.12 19.07
C ASP A 30 1.28 25.08 18.49
N ARG A 31 1.68 24.01 17.79
CA ARG A 31 3.08 23.84 17.35
C ARG A 31 3.23 23.74 15.83
N SER A 32 4.44 24.05 15.37
CA SER A 32 4.84 24.24 13.98
C SER A 32 4.42 23.09 13.04
N ARG A 33 4.22 23.44 11.75
CA ARG A 33 3.77 22.55 10.65
C ARG A 33 4.52 21.20 10.56
N GLU A 34 5.74 21.12 11.10
CA GLU A 34 6.58 19.91 11.13
C GLU A 34 6.08 18.82 12.10
N ARG A 35 5.43 19.17 13.23
CA ARG A 35 5.01 18.17 14.23
C ARG A 35 3.77 17.38 13.80
N GLY A 36 2.79 18.06 13.19
CA GLY A 36 1.58 17.43 12.68
C GLY A 36 1.86 16.34 11.65
N CYS A 37 2.97 16.46 10.93
CA CYS A 37 3.42 15.48 9.95
C CYS A 37 3.74 14.11 10.56
N ARG A 38 4.39 14.09 11.73
CA ARG A 38 4.80 12.84 12.40
C ARG A 38 3.59 12.04 12.88
N GLY A 39 2.52 12.74 13.28
CA GLY A 39 1.27 12.13 13.70
C GLY A 39 0.62 11.24 12.66
N PHE A 40 0.62 11.69 11.40
CA PHE A 40 0.04 10.91 10.30
C PHE A 40 0.83 9.62 10.04
N VAL A 41 2.16 9.71 10.03
CA VAL A 41 3.04 8.54 9.85
C VAL A 41 2.75 7.50 10.94
N ILE A 42 2.68 7.93 12.20
CA ILE A 42 2.39 7.06 13.34
C ILE A 42 0.98 6.48 13.24
N ALA A 43 -0.03 7.29 12.91
CA ALA A 43 -1.41 6.83 12.84
C ALA A 43 -1.61 5.73 11.78
N VAL A 44 -1.07 5.91 10.57
CA VAL A 44 -1.14 4.89 9.51
C VAL A 44 -0.33 3.64 9.91
N ALA A 45 0.86 3.82 10.48
CA ALA A 45 1.73 2.72 10.92
C ALA A 45 1.13 1.89 12.06
N LEU A 46 0.31 2.49 12.94
CA LEU A 46 -0.36 1.80 14.05
C LEU A 46 -1.72 1.22 13.68
N ALA A 47 -2.48 1.89 12.80
CA ALA A 47 -3.81 1.43 12.41
C ALA A 47 -3.77 0.05 11.73
N TYR A 48 -2.77 -0.18 10.88
CA TYR A 48 -2.65 -1.44 10.15
C TYR A 48 -2.35 -2.65 11.06
N PRO A 49 -1.36 -2.63 11.97
CA PRO A 49 -1.14 -3.70 12.94
C PRO A 49 -2.35 -4.01 13.82
N VAL A 50 -3.07 -2.98 14.29
CA VAL A 50 -4.28 -3.19 15.09
C VAL A 50 -5.32 -3.95 14.28
N ALA A 51 -5.59 -3.52 13.05
CA ALA A 51 -6.52 -4.20 12.17
C ALA A 51 -6.08 -5.62 11.79
N HIS A 52 -4.80 -5.80 11.49
CA HIS A 52 -4.21 -7.10 11.21
C HIS A 52 -4.42 -8.05 12.39
N GLY A 53 -4.12 -7.59 13.61
CA GLY A 53 -4.32 -8.38 14.83
C GLY A 53 -5.77 -8.79 15.02
N LEU A 54 -6.73 -7.93 14.73
CA LEU A 54 -8.14 -8.26 14.88
C LEU A 54 -8.65 -9.24 13.81
N ILE A 55 -8.18 -9.08 12.58
CA ILE A 55 -8.52 -9.99 11.48
C ILE A 55 -7.93 -11.38 11.74
N ARG A 56 -6.72 -11.46 12.33
CA ARG A 56 -6.00 -12.72 12.62
C ARG A 56 -6.28 -13.30 14.02
N GLY A 57 -6.99 -12.57 14.89
CA GLY A 57 -7.24 -12.97 16.28
C GLY A 57 -6.08 -12.71 17.25
N GLY A 58 -5.06 -11.96 16.84
CA GLY A 58 -3.92 -11.53 17.65
C GLY A 58 -2.77 -11.04 16.76
N LEU A 59 -1.81 -10.32 17.34
CA LEU A 59 -0.54 -10.06 16.65
C LEU A 59 0.34 -11.31 16.74
N PRO A 60 0.75 -11.90 15.61
CA PRO A 60 1.56 -13.11 15.59
C PRO A 60 3.00 -12.79 16.02
N PHE A 61 3.38 -13.18 17.23
CA PHE A 61 4.74 -13.06 17.72
C PHE A 61 5.21 -14.35 18.42
N PRO A 62 6.22 -15.06 17.86
CA PRO A 62 6.94 -14.75 16.62
C PRO A 62 6.08 -14.93 15.35
N PRO A 63 6.41 -14.26 14.23
CA PRO A 63 5.74 -14.49 12.95
C PRO A 63 5.96 -15.93 12.47
N ILE A 64 4.88 -16.63 12.09
CA ILE A 64 4.95 -18.03 11.62
C ILE A 64 4.76 -18.07 10.10
N GLU A 65 3.77 -17.34 9.59
CA GLU A 65 3.47 -17.23 8.16
C GLU A 65 4.11 -15.98 7.55
N THR A 66 4.29 -15.96 6.24
CA THR A 66 4.86 -14.80 5.54
C THR A 66 3.98 -13.55 5.68
N VAL A 67 2.65 -13.72 5.75
CA VAL A 67 1.67 -12.64 5.98
C VAL A 67 1.80 -12.01 7.36
N ASP A 68 2.29 -12.76 8.36
CA ASP A 68 2.45 -12.30 9.74
C ASP A 68 3.51 -11.20 9.89
N TRP A 69 4.38 -11.03 8.89
CA TRP A 69 5.39 -9.98 8.87
C TRP A 69 4.84 -8.59 8.50
N LEU A 70 3.70 -8.52 7.80
CA LEU A 70 3.10 -7.25 7.35
C LEU A 70 2.87 -6.21 8.46
N PRO A 71 2.33 -6.54 9.66
CA PRO A 71 2.18 -5.57 10.74
C PRO A 71 3.54 -5.03 11.23
N PHE A 72 4.58 -5.87 11.27
CA PHE A 72 5.92 -5.41 11.65
C PHE A 72 6.54 -4.51 10.58
N PHE A 73 6.30 -4.78 9.30
CA PHE A 73 6.69 -3.87 8.22
C PHE A 73 5.93 -2.55 8.26
N ALA A 74 4.66 -2.53 8.66
CA ALA A 74 3.93 -1.28 8.88
C ALA A 74 4.58 -0.42 9.97
N LEU A 75 4.96 -1.03 11.10
CA LEU A 75 5.65 -0.35 12.20
C LEU A 75 7.05 0.13 11.77
N LEU A 76 7.84 -0.74 11.12
CA LEU A 76 9.16 -0.41 10.60
C LEU A 76 9.08 0.75 9.61
N ALA A 77 8.11 0.71 8.70
CA ALA A 77 7.86 1.77 7.73
C ALA A 77 7.47 3.10 8.40
N GLY A 78 6.72 3.04 9.50
CA GLY A 78 6.44 4.20 10.35
C GLY A 78 7.74 4.79 10.91
N GLY A 79 8.60 3.96 11.49
CA GLY A 79 9.91 4.38 11.99
C GLY A 79 10.80 4.97 10.89
N VAL A 80 10.85 4.32 9.74
CA VAL A 80 11.57 4.82 8.55
C VAL A 80 11.00 6.15 8.10
N GLY A 81 9.68 6.30 8.02
CA GLY A 81 9.04 7.57 7.65
C GLY A 81 9.40 8.72 8.62
N LEU A 82 9.48 8.43 9.92
CA LEU A 82 9.94 9.40 10.93
C LEU A 82 11.42 9.77 10.78
N ILE A 83 12.28 8.79 10.47
CA ILE A 83 13.71 9.02 10.21
C ILE A 83 13.88 9.83 8.91
N GLU A 84 13.20 9.43 7.83
CA GLU A 84 13.23 10.10 6.53
C GLU A 84 12.73 11.56 6.60
N ALA A 85 11.83 11.87 7.54
CA ALA A 85 11.38 13.24 7.77
C ALA A 85 12.51 14.15 8.29
N GLY A 86 13.52 13.59 8.98
CA GLY A 86 14.70 14.32 9.47
C GLY A 86 15.94 14.23 8.56
N LEU A 87 16.00 13.26 7.65
CA LEU A 87 17.15 13.07 6.78
C LEU A 87 17.12 14.00 5.55
N PRO A 88 18.28 14.54 5.11
CA PRO A 88 18.38 15.24 3.85
C PRO A 88 18.08 14.31 2.67
N VAL A 89 17.61 14.89 1.56
CA VAL A 89 17.37 14.15 0.32
C VAL A 89 18.72 13.72 -0.25
N GLY A 90 19.02 12.42 -0.27
CA GLY A 90 20.31 11.94 -0.75
C GLY A 90 20.48 10.42 -0.66
N ARG A 91 21.74 9.98 -0.76
CA ARG A 91 22.11 8.55 -0.82
C ARG A 91 21.70 7.78 0.43
N GLY A 92 21.81 8.38 1.62
CA GLY A 92 21.45 7.72 2.89
C GLY A 92 19.99 7.30 2.95
N ARG A 93 19.08 8.09 2.35
CA ARG A 93 17.66 7.76 2.28
C ARG A 93 17.38 6.55 1.38
N TRP A 94 18.03 6.51 0.21
CA TRP A 94 17.91 5.38 -0.70
C TRP A 94 18.54 4.10 -0.13
N LEU A 95 19.66 4.21 0.58
CA LEU A 95 20.27 3.09 1.28
C LEU A 95 19.33 2.54 2.37
N LEU A 96 18.69 3.41 3.16
CA LEU A 96 17.70 2.99 4.16
C LEU A 96 16.53 2.23 3.51
N ARG A 97 15.99 2.75 2.41
CA ARG A 97 14.92 2.08 1.65
C ARG A 97 15.36 0.74 1.10
N LEU A 98 16.56 0.68 0.51
CA LEU A 98 17.14 -0.55 -0.03
C LEU A 98 17.17 -1.64 1.05
N VAL A 99 17.72 -1.34 2.22
CA VAL A 99 17.78 -2.29 3.34
C VAL A 99 16.40 -2.75 3.79
N VAL A 100 15.43 -1.83 3.89
CA VAL A 100 14.07 -2.16 4.33
C VAL A 100 13.33 -3.02 3.30
N VAL A 101 13.46 -2.69 2.01
CA VAL A 101 12.88 -3.47 0.91
C VAL A 101 13.52 -4.85 0.81
N ALA A 102 14.85 -4.93 0.92
CA ALA A 102 15.56 -6.21 0.98
C ALA A 102 15.04 -7.07 2.14
N GLY A 103 14.81 -6.48 3.32
CA GLY A 103 14.22 -7.17 4.46
C GLY A 103 12.80 -7.69 4.20
N LEU A 104 11.95 -6.87 3.56
CA LEU A 104 10.60 -7.27 3.13
C LEU A 104 10.64 -8.45 2.17
N LEU A 105 11.45 -8.38 1.12
CA LEU A 105 11.55 -9.43 0.11
C LEU A 105 12.13 -10.70 0.69
N TRP A 106 13.20 -10.57 1.48
CA TRP A 106 13.87 -11.72 2.09
C TRP A 106 12.91 -12.50 2.97
N THR A 107 12.22 -11.83 3.90
CA THR A 107 11.26 -12.49 4.81
C THR A 107 10.04 -13.05 4.08
N SER A 108 9.53 -12.34 3.07
CA SER A 108 8.34 -12.76 2.32
C SER A 108 8.60 -13.92 1.35
N LEU A 109 9.82 -14.01 0.80
CA LEU A 109 10.18 -15.00 -0.22
C LEU A 109 11.10 -16.11 0.33
N LEU A 110 11.50 -16.05 1.60
CA LEU A 110 12.36 -17.05 2.23
C LEU A 110 11.91 -18.49 1.99
N PRO A 111 10.61 -18.85 2.10
CA PRO A 111 10.16 -20.20 1.82
C PRO A 111 10.46 -20.65 0.38
N LEU A 112 10.22 -19.78 -0.60
CA LEU A 112 10.48 -20.06 -2.02
C LEU A 112 11.97 -20.18 -2.31
N VAL A 113 12.78 -19.28 -1.74
CA VAL A 113 14.24 -19.31 -1.86
C VAL A 113 14.83 -20.60 -1.28
N ARG A 114 14.28 -21.09 -0.16
CA ARG A 114 14.78 -22.30 0.51
C ARG A 114 14.35 -23.59 -0.16
N TYR A 115 13.12 -23.67 -0.64
CA TYR A 115 12.49 -24.94 -0.99
C TYR A 115 12.09 -25.07 -2.46
N ALA A 116 12.01 -23.98 -3.22
CA ALA A 116 11.47 -24.00 -4.58
C ALA A 116 12.43 -23.49 -5.66
N TRP A 117 13.28 -22.51 -5.35
CA TRP A 117 14.08 -21.82 -6.35
C TRP A 117 15.55 -22.22 -6.33
N SER A 118 16.17 -22.26 -7.51
CA SER A 118 17.62 -22.26 -7.60
C SER A 118 18.19 -20.89 -7.21
N ALA A 119 19.46 -20.84 -6.81
CA ALA A 119 20.11 -19.60 -6.40
C ALA A 119 20.06 -18.49 -7.46
N LEU A 120 20.21 -18.86 -8.74
CA LEU A 120 20.16 -17.90 -9.86
C LEU A 120 18.75 -17.31 -10.04
N VAL A 121 17.72 -18.16 -9.96
CA VAL A 121 16.31 -17.73 -10.08
C VAL A 121 15.93 -16.85 -8.90
N ALA A 122 16.33 -17.24 -7.68
CA ALA A 122 16.12 -16.44 -6.48
C ALA A 122 16.78 -15.05 -6.60
N ALA A 123 18.04 -15.00 -7.02
CA ALA A 123 18.75 -13.73 -7.21
C ALA A 123 18.07 -12.83 -8.25
N GLY A 124 17.63 -13.41 -9.38
CA GLY A 124 16.91 -12.68 -10.43
C GLY A 124 15.60 -12.06 -9.93
N TRP A 125 14.77 -12.84 -9.23
CA TRP A 125 13.52 -12.34 -8.64
C TRP A 125 13.76 -11.29 -7.57
N MET A 126 14.68 -11.53 -6.64
CA MET A 126 15.01 -10.58 -5.57
C MET A 126 15.45 -9.24 -6.15
N ALA A 127 16.36 -9.23 -7.12
CA ALA A 127 16.83 -8.00 -7.75
C ALA A 127 15.72 -7.27 -8.52
N ALA A 128 14.93 -7.98 -9.32
CA ALA A 128 13.85 -7.38 -10.10
C ALA A 128 12.76 -6.76 -9.21
N LEU A 129 12.35 -7.49 -8.16
CA LEU A 129 11.33 -7.02 -7.21
C LEU A 129 11.84 -5.88 -6.35
N GLU A 130 13.11 -5.90 -5.96
CA GLU A 130 13.72 -4.82 -5.18
C GLU A 130 13.71 -3.51 -5.97
N ILE A 131 14.13 -3.55 -7.24
CA ILE A 131 14.05 -2.41 -8.14
C ILE A 131 12.60 -1.94 -8.29
N ALA A 132 11.66 -2.85 -8.52
CA ALA A 132 10.25 -2.51 -8.70
C ALA A 132 9.65 -1.81 -7.46
N VAL A 133 9.88 -2.35 -6.26
CA VAL A 133 9.36 -1.78 -5.01
C VAL A 133 10.04 -0.44 -4.68
N LEU A 134 11.34 -0.29 -4.96
CA LEU A 134 12.03 0.99 -4.78
C LEU A 134 11.52 2.06 -5.75
N LEU A 135 11.26 1.71 -7.01
CA LEU A 135 10.64 2.61 -7.97
C LEU A 135 9.22 2.99 -7.55
N PHE A 136 8.43 2.03 -7.07
CA PHE A 136 7.09 2.29 -6.53
C PHE A 136 7.14 3.25 -5.33
N TRP A 137 8.02 3.00 -4.36
CA TRP A 137 8.22 3.89 -3.21
C TRP A 137 8.66 5.28 -3.66
N GLY A 138 9.65 5.36 -4.55
CA GLY A 138 10.10 6.62 -5.14
C GLY A 138 8.98 7.40 -5.80
N ALA A 139 8.14 6.72 -6.58
CA ALA A 139 6.98 7.29 -7.24
C ALA A 139 5.98 7.86 -6.21
N VAL A 140 5.56 7.07 -5.22
CA VAL A 140 4.63 7.53 -4.16
C VAL A 140 5.18 8.75 -3.42
N GLU A 141 6.45 8.72 -3.01
CA GLU A 141 7.07 9.83 -2.29
C GLU A 141 7.26 11.09 -3.15
N SER A 142 7.41 10.93 -4.46
CA SER A 142 7.41 12.08 -5.38
C SER A 142 6.06 12.80 -5.44
N HIS A 143 4.95 12.11 -5.12
CA HIS A 143 3.60 12.68 -5.01
C HIS A 143 3.39 13.38 -3.67
N VAL A 144 3.84 12.77 -2.56
CA VAL A 144 3.70 13.33 -1.20
C VAL A 144 4.35 14.72 -1.07
N ARG A 145 5.45 14.96 -1.81
CA ARG A 145 6.21 16.22 -1.74
C ARG A 145 5.51 17.42 -2.39
N ARG A 146 4.39 17.23 -3.07
CA ARG A 146 3.71 18.28 -3.86
C ARG A 146 2.71 19.05 -3.02
N ASP A 147 2.40 20.29 -3.40
CA ASP A 147 1.41 21.18 -2.74
C ASP A 147 -0.06 20.69 -2.83
N GLU A 148 -0.28 19.41 -3.12
CA GLU A 148 -1.59 18.79 -3.26
C GLU A 148 -1.76 17.73 -2.18
N PRO A 149 -2.09 18.15 -0.94
CA PRO A 149 -2.06 17.27 0.23
C PRO A 149 -3.05 16.10 0.15
N LEU A 150 -4.09 16.22 -0.68
CA LEU A 150 -5.15 15.22 -0.82
C LEU A 150 -4.89 14.22 -1.95
N ALA A 151 -4.04 14.57 -2.93
CA ALA A 151 -3.83 13.72 -4.10
C ALA A 151 -3.19 12.38 -3.71
N THR A 152 -2.16 12.40 -2.86
CA THR A 152 -1.49 11.17 -2.44
C THR A 152 -2.38 10.21 -1.63
N PRO A 153 -3.05 10.64 -0.54
CA PRO A 153 -3.93 9.73 0.19
C PRO A 153 -5.09 9.22 -0.68
N LEU A 154 -5.60 10.04 -1.61
CA LEU A 154 -6.65 9.60 -2.54
C LEU A 154 -6.14 8.51 -3.51
N SER A 155 -5.00 8.73 -4.17
CA SER A 155 -4.44 7.75 -5.11
C SER A 155 -4.07 6.44 -4.41
N LEU A 156 -3.50 6.50 -3.20
CA LEU A 156 -3.20 5.31 -2.39
C LEU A 156 -4.46 4.61 -1.89
N LEU A 157 -5.51 5.37 -1.53
CA LEU A 157 -6.81 4.83 -1.14
C LEU A 157 -7.42 4.03 -2.30
N LEU A 158 -7.49 4.63 -3.49
CA LEU A 158 -8.02 3.96 -4.69
C LEU A 158 -7.21 2.71 -5.02
N LEU A 159 -5.88 2.79 -4.95
CA LEU A 159 -5.00 1.66 -5.18
C LEU A 159 -5.23 0.53 -4.16
N SER A 160 -5.44 0.87 -2.89
CA SER A 160 -5.69 -0.11 -1.83
C SER A 160 -7.08 -0.75 -1.93
N VAL A 161 -8.11 0.03 -2.28
CA VAL A 161 -9.47 -0.48 -2.56
C VAL A 161 -9.43 -1.43 -3.77
N GLY A 162 -8.78 -1.03 -4.85
CA GLY A 162 -8.57 -1.86 -6.03
C GLY A 162 -7.84 -3.16 -5.71
N SER A 163 -6.73 -3.06 -4.97
CA SER A 163 -5.95 -4.22 -4.52
C SER A 163 -6.80 -5.17 -3.66
N SER A 164 -7.62 -4.63 -2.76
CA SER A 164 -8.54 -5.40 -1.93
C SER A 164 -9.52 -6.22 -2.76
N GLY A 165 -10.19 -5.58 -3.72
CA GLY A 165 -11.10 -6.26 -4.64
C GLY A 165 -10.42 -7.34 -5.48
N ILE A 166 -9.24 -7.03 -6.04
CA ILE A 166 -8.50 -7.98 -6.89
C ILE A 166 -8.01 -9.18 -6.07
N LEU A 167 -7.47 -8.96 -4.86
CA LEU A 167 -7.02 -10.05 -3.99
C LEU A 167 -8.19 -10.92 -3.50
N LEU A 168 -9.37 -10.35 -3.27
CA LEU A 168 -10.59 -11.11 -3.01
C LEU A 168 -10.96 -12.02 -4.19
N LEU A 169 -10.83 -11.52 -5.42
CA LEU A 169 -11.09 -12.27 -6.65
C LEU A 169 -9.98 -13.31 -6.96
N SER A 170 -8.78 -13.12 -6.42
CA SER A 170 -7.66 -14.06 -6.51
C SER A 170 -7.65 -15.03 -5.32
N ASN A 171 -8.81 -15.58 -4.94
CA ASN A 171 -8.97 -16.64 -3.94
C ASN A 171 -8.36 -16.37 -2.55
N SER A 172 -8.03 -15.12 -2.19
CA SER A 172 -7.50 -14.79 -0.86
C SER A 172 -8.32 -13.73 -0.16
N ALA A 173 -9.37 -14.22 0.53
CA ALA A 173 -10.20 -13.36 1.38
C ALA A 173 -9.40 -12.64 2.46
N LEU A 174 -8.39 -13.31 3.04
CA LEU A 174 -7.53 -12.72 4.06
C LEU A 174 -6.72 -11.54 3.53
N LEU A 175 -5.99 -11.72 2.41
CA LEU A 175 -5.18 -10.65 1.83
C LEU A 175 -6.07 -9.49 1.34
N GLY A 176 -7.23 -9.81 0.78
CA GLY A 176 -8.25 -8.84 0.42
C GLY A 176 -8.72 -7.99 1.60
N GLN A 177 -9.06 -8.61 2.73
CA GLN A 177 -9.44 -7.91 3.97
C GLN A 177 -8.31 -7.05 4.53
N LEU A 178 -7.07 -7.55 4.52
CA LEU A 178 -5.90 -6.77 4.96
C LEU A 178 -5.64 -5.56 4.06
N ALA A 179 -5.79 -5.68 2.74
CA ALA A 179 -5.73 -4.55 1.81
C ALA A 179 -6.88 -3.54 2.07
N GLY A 180 -8.06 -4.04 2.40
CA GLY A 180 -9.21 -3.23 2.80
C GLY A 180 -8.97 -2.47 4.11
N ALA A 181 -8.31 -3.10 5.08
CA ALA A 181 -7.89 -2.46 6.32
C ALA A 181 -6.90 -1.30 6.07
N LEU A 182 -5.96 -1.47 5.13
CA LEU A 182 -5.10 -0.38 4.69
C LEU A 182 -5.92 0.73 4.02
N ALA A 183 -6.85 0.40 3.13
CA ALA A 183 -7.73 1.37 2.49
C ALA A 183 -8.52 2.17 3.54
N ALA A 184 -9.06 1.52 4.57
CA ALA A 184 -9.73 2.17 5.68
C ALA A 184 -8.83 3.17 6.43
N ALA A 185 -7.57 2.80 6.71
CA ALA A 185 -6.61 3.71 7.33
C ALA A 185 -6.28 4.93 6.43
N LEU A 186 -6.18 4.72 5.11
CA LEU A 186 -5.95 5.77 4.13
C LEU A 186 -7.18 6.67 3.93
N ALA A 187 -8.39 6.13 4.08
CA ALA A 187 -9.63 6.91 4.05
C ALA A 187 -9.70 7.86 5.25
N ALA A 188 -9.28 7.41 6.45
CA ALA A 188 -9.14 8.29 7.60
C ALA A 188 -8.08 9.37 7.36
N TRP A 189 -6.96 9.02 6.70
CA TRP A 189 -5.94 9.98 6.30
C TRP A 189 -6.50 11.05 5.36
N LEU A 190 -7.24 10.65 4.33
CA LEU A 190 -7.90 11.55 3.39
C LEU A 190 -8.92 12.46 4.08
N LEU A 191 -9.79 11.90 4.93
CA LEU A 191 -10.80 12.64 5.68
C LEU A 191 -10.16 13.71 6.58
N MET A 192 -9.09 13.34 7.29
CA MET A 192 -8.36 14.30 8.13
C MET A 192 -7.67 15.39 7.31
N GLY A 193 -7.21 15.08 6.10
CA GLY A 193 -6.71 16.08 5.15
C GLY A 193 -7.79 17.07 4.73
N LEU A 194 -9.01 16.58 4.47
CA LEU A 194 -10.16 17.43 4.12
C LEU A 194 -10.59 18.33 5.28
N LEU A 195 -10.60 17.81 6.51
CA LEU A 195 -10.97 18.56 7.70
C LEU A 195 -9.91 19.58 8.13
N ARG A 196 -8.63 19.34 7.79
CA ARG A 196 -7.48 20.17 8.26
C ARG A 196 -6.42 20.43 7.17
N PRO A 197 -6.78 21.11 6.06
CA PRO A 197 -5.91 21.25 4.88
C PRO A 197 -4.59 22.00 5.15
N ARG A 198 -4.55 22.89 6.16
CA ARG A 198 -3.36 23.70 6.48
C ARG A 198 -2.22 22.95 7.20
N LYS A 199 -2.48 21.75 7.75
CA LYS A 199 -1.51 20.97 8.56
C LYS A 199 -0.91 19.77 7.81
N PHE A 200 -0.95 19.81 6.48
CA PHE A 200 -0.61 18.70 5.59
C PHE A 200 0.48 19.20 4.63
N PRO A 201 1.73 18.67 4.69
CA PRO A 201 2.07 17.33 4.17
C PRO A 201 3.18 16.59 4.96
N ALA A 202 2.96 15.33 5.31
CA ALA A 202 3.96 14.52 6.00
C ALA A 202 4.88 13.79 5.04
N ARG A 203 6.08 14.33 4.78
CA ARG A 203 7.17 13.53 4.19
C ARG A 203 7.31 12.21 4.96
N GLY A 204 7.40 11.09 4.26
CA GLY A 204 7.50 9.77 4.88
C GLY A 204 6.17 9.07 5.16
N SER A 205 5.01 9.72 5.00
CA SER A 205 3.71 9.05 5.22
C SER A 205 3.36 8.03 4.14
N GLY A 206 3.96 8.14 2.95
CA GLY A 206 3.79 7.15 1.89
C GLY A 206 4.48 5.82 2.19
N ALA A 207 5.53 5.82 3.02
CA ALA A 207 6.36 4.65 3.29
C ALA A 207 5.57 3.43 3.79
N ALA A 208 4.71 3.64 4.80
CA ALA A 208 3.89 2.56 5.36
C ALA A 208 2.94 1.98 4.32
N ALA A 209 2.19 2.83 3.62
CA ALA A 209 1.27 2.38 2.58
C ALA A 209 1.98 1.62 1.45
N THR A 210 3.12 2.13 0.98
CA THR A 210 3.92 1.49 -0.07
C THR A 210 4.41 0.11 0.36
N LEU A 211 5.02 -0.02 1.54
CA LEU A 211 5.58 -1.30 1.99
C LEU A 211 4.50 -2.34 2.26
N ILE A 212 3.38 -1.91 2.85
CA ILE A 212 2.24 -2.80 3.09
C ILE A 212 1.64 -3.26 1.75
N LEU A 213 1.40 -2.35 0.79
CA LEU A 213 0.89 -2.71 -0.53
C LEU A 213 1.84 -3.65 -1.28
N ALA A 214 3.13 -3.34 -1.30
CA ALA A 214 4.13 -4.20 -1.92
C ALA A 214 4.13 -5.59 -1.29
N GLY A 215 4.10 -5.67 0.05
CA GLY A 215 3.99 -6.93 0.77
C GLY A 215 2.72 -7.70 0.38
N LEU A 216 1.55 -7.06 0.40
CA LEU A 216 0.27 -7.67 0.02
C LEU A 216 0.28 -8.19 -1.42
N TRP A 217 0.87 -7.44 -2.35
CA TRP A 217 0.99 -7.85 -3.76
C TRP A 217 1.94 -9.03 -3.96
N LEU A 218 3.06 -9.04 -3.24
CA LEU A 218 3.97 -10.20 -3.23
C LEU A 218 3.27 -11.43 -2.67
N GLN A 219 2.55 -11.28 -1.55
CA GLN A 219 1.77 -12.39 -0.99
C GLN A 219 0.70 -12.87 -1.97
N GLY A 220 0.02 -11.93 -2.64
CA GLY A 220 -0.98 -12.21 -3.65
C GLY A 220 -0.43 -13.02 -4.82
N TYR A 221 0.68 -12.56 -5.40
CA TYR A 221 1.28 -13.17 -6.58
C TYR A 221 1.88 -14.54 -6.30
N PHE A 222 2.63 -14.67 -5.22
CA PHE A 222 3.38 -15.89 -4.94
C PHE A 222 2.61 -16.95 -4.15
N TYR A 223 1.57 -16.56 -3.40
CA TYR A 223 0.87 -17.47 -2.49
C TYR A 223 -0.66 -17.47 -2.65
N ALA A 224 -1.21 -16.66 -3.55
CA ALA A 224 -2.66 -16.60 -3.81
C ALA A 224 -3.01 -16.45 -5.29
N ASP A 225 -2.16 -16.96 -6.19
CA ASP A 225 -2.42 -17.03 -7.64
C ASP A 225 -2.90 -15.71 -8.28
N LEU A 226 -2.48 -14.56 -7.73
CA LEU A 226 -2.80 -13.26 -8.32
C LEU A 226 -2.18 -13.19 -9.73
N PRO A 227 -2.97 -12.95 -10.79
CA PRO A 227 -2.42 -12.90 -12.14
C PRO A 227 -1.35 -11.81 -12.28
N LEU A 228 -0.25 -12.14 -12.97
CA LEU A 228 0.83 -11.18 -13.23
C LEU A 228 0.32 -9.93 -13.97
N SER A 229 -0.64 -10.08 -14.87
CA SER A 229 -1.30 -8.98 -15.59
C SER A 229 -1.93 -7.97 -14.63
N SER A 230 -2.68 -8.44 -13.63
CA SER A 230 -3.30 -7.60 -12.60
C SER A 230 -2.25 -6.90 -11.76
N LEU A 231 -1.19 -7.61 -11.37
CA LEU A 231 -0.07 -7.04 -10.62
C LEU A 231 0.62 -5.90 -11.40
N LEU A 232 0.91 -6.12 -12.68
CA LEU A 232 1.55 -5.11 -13.55
C LEU A 232 0.66 -3.88 -13.73
N LEU A 233 -0.64 -4.08 -13.91
CA LEU A 233 -1.61 -2.98 -14.04
C LEU A 233 -1.70 -2.15 -12.74
N LEU A 234 -1.69 -2.80 -11.57
CA LEU A 234 -1.62 -2.12 -10.27
C LEU A 234 -0.31 -1.37 -10.08
N ALA A 235 0.82 -1.99 -10.46
CA ALA A 235 2.14 -1.38 -10.36
C ALA A 235 2.32 -0.18 -11.31
N LEU A 236 1.52 -0.08 -12.39
CA LEU A 236 1.53 1.05 -13.31
C LEU A 236 0.78 2.28 -12.78
N VAL A 237 -0.15 2.13 -11.85
CA VAL A 237 -0.94 3.26 -11.30
C VAL A 237 -0.06 4.44 -10.83
N PRO A 238 1.02 4.26 -10.06
CA PRO A 238 1.88 5.35 -9.61
C PRO A 238 2.67 6.02 -10.75
N VAL A 239 2.91 5.28 -11.85
CA VAL A 239 3.56 5.80 -13.06
C VAL A 239 2.61 6.76 -13.79
N THR A 240 1.32 6.46 -13.82
CA THR A 240 0.31 7.36 -14.42
C THR A 240 0.24 8.70 -13.71
N ALA A 241 0.43 8.68 -12.39
CA ALA A 241 0.52 9.89 -11.58
C ALA A 241 1.79 10.71 -11.90
N ALA A 242 2.92 10.03 -12.15
CA ALA A 242 4.13 10.69 -12.67
C ALA A 242 3.95 11.26 -14.09
N ALA A 243 3.14 10.62 -14.94
CA ALA A 243 2.81 11.14 -16.26
C ALA A 243 1.90 12.38 -16.18
N GLY A 244 0.90 12.36 -15.30
CA GLY A 244 0.04 13.53 -15.00
C GLY A 244 0.86 14.75 -14.56
N GLU A 245 1.90 14.54 -13.77
CA GLU A 245 2.87 15.58 -13.38
C GLU A 245 3.60 16.18 -14.58
N ALA A 246 4.13 15.34 -15.47
CA ALA A 246 4.83 15.80 -16.66
C ALA A 246 3.91 16.67 -17.55
N LEU A 247 2.61 16.34 -17.61
CA LEU A 247 1.61 17.13 -18.32
C LEU A 247 1.30 18.46 -17.62
N ARG A 248 1.23 18.50 -16.29
CA ARG A 248 1.05 19.75 -15.53
C ARG A 248 2.20 20.73 -15.72
N ARG A 249 3.44 20.24 -15.74
CA ARG A 249 4.63 21.06 -16.01
C ARG A 249 4.59 21.73 -17.38
N ARG A 250 3.81 21.18 -18.32
CA ARG A 250 3.56 21.75 -19.65
C ARG A 250 2.40 22.75 -19.68
N GLY A 251 1.89 23.22 -18.53
CA GLY A 251 0.90 24.29 -18.44
C GLY A 251 -0.56 23.85 -18.55
N ARG A 252 -0.86 22.54 -18.50
CA ARG A 252 -2.25 22.07 -18.43
C ARG A 252 -2.89 22.40 -17.07
N SER A 253 -4.21 22.63 -17.06
CA SER A 253 -4.95 22.92 -15.83
C SER A 253 -4.83 21.78 -14.82
N ARG A 254 -4.70 22.14 -13.53
CA ARG A 254 -4.50 21.17 -12.43
C ARG A 254 -5.64 20.15 -12.36
N VAL A 255 -6.87 20.63 -12.56
CA VAL A 255 -8.09 19.81 -12.52
C VAL A 255 -8.05 18.73 -13.62
N MET A 256 -7.70 19.10 -14.86
CA MET A 256 -7.65 18.13 -15.96
C MET A 256 -6.57 17.06 -15.77
N ALA A 257 -5.43 17.43 -15.19
CA ALA A 257 -4.37 16.47 -14.92
C ALA A 257 -4.75 15.48 -13.81
N LEU A 258 -5.34 15.97 -12.71
CA LEU A 258 -5.81 15.13 -11.62
C LEU A 258 -6.98 14.23 -12.07
N SER A 259 -7.95 14.76 -12.81
CA SER A 259 -9.05 13.95 -13.34
C SER A 259 -8.55 12.90 -14.32
N GLY A 260 -7.57 13.23 -15.16
CA GLY A 260 -6.93 12.29 -16.09
C GLY A 260 -6.16 11.17 -15.37
N GLU A 261 -5.39 11.52 -14.33
CA GLU A 261 -4.70 10.56 -13.48
C GLU A 261 -5.70 9.61 -12.79
N LEU A 262 -6.71 10.15 -12.13
CA LEU A 262 -7.70 9.36 -11.40
C LEU A 262 -8.52 8.47 -12.33
N ALA A 263 -8.90 8.97 -13.51
CA ALA A 263 -9.60 8.18 -14.52
C ALA A 263 -8.73 7.02 -15.02
N LEU A 264 -7.45 7.29 -15.31
CA LEU A 264 -6.53 6.27 -15.79
C LEU A 264 -6.19 5.24 -14.70
N ALA A 265 -5.97 5.69 -13.46
CA ALA A 265 -5.77 4.80 -12.32
C ALA A 265 -6.99 3.89 -12.10
N SER A 266 -8.20 4.46 -12.13
CA SER A 266 -9.45 3.71 -11.98
C SER A 266 -9.64 2.70 -13.12
N LEU A 267 -9.32 3.09 -14.35
CA LEU A 267 -9.37 2.20 -15.52
C LEU A 267 -8.38 1.04 -15.37
N LEU A 268 -7.13 1.30 -14.98
CA LEU A 268 -6.12 0.26 -14.77
C LEU A 268 -6.54 -0.72 -13.66
N ILE A 269 -7.10 -0.21 -12.57
CA ILE A 269 -7.64 -1.03 -11.48
C ILE A 269 -8.81 -1.89 -11.98
N ALA A 270 -9.74 -1.32 -12.75
CA ALA A 270 -10.86 -2.07 -13.32
C ALA A 270 -10.38 -3.18 -14.27
N LEU A 271 -9.43 -2.87 -15.16
CA LEU A 271 -8.81 -3.85 -16.06
C LEU A 271 -8.08 -4.95 -15.29
N ALA A 272 -7.40 -4.60 -14.20
CA ALA A 272 -6.72 -5.56 -13.34
C ALA A 272 -7.71 -6.53 -12.67
N GLY A 273 -8.93 -6.10 -12.37
CA GLY A 273 -9.99 -6.96 -11.84
C GLY A 273 -10.63 -7.92 -12.86
N ILE A 274 -10.58 -7.58 -14.15
CA ILE A 274 -11.17 -8.42 -15.22
C ILE A 274 -10.39 -9.74 -15.39
N SER A 275 -9.06 -9.71 -15.26
CA SER A 275 -8.23 -10.91 -15.44
C SER A 275 -8.58 -12.08 -14.49
N PRO A 276 -8.62 -11.90 -13.16
CA PRO A 276 -9.01 -12.98 -12.24
C PRO A 276 -10.49 -13.38 -12.41
N LEU A 277 -11.36 -12.44 -12.78
CA LEU A 277 -12.77 -12.74 -13.07
C LEU A 277 -12.89 -13.67 -14.29
N LEU A 278 -12.18 -13.39 -15.38
CA LEU A 278 -12.18 -14.25 -16.56
C LEU A 278 -11.59 -15.63 -16.27
N ALA A 279 -10.52 -15.70 -15.47
CA ALA A 279 -9.97 -16.98 -15.02
C ALA A 279 -11.00 -17.78 -14.21
N SER A 280 -11.73 -17.13 -13.31
CA SER A 280 -12.79 -17.75 -12.50
C SER A 280 -13.95 -18.26 -13.37
N LEU A 281 -14.38 -17.48 -14.36
CA LEU A 281 -15.44 -17.90 -15.29
C LEU A 281 -15.02 -19.09 -16.15
N ARG A 282 -13.76 -19.14 -16.60
CA ARG A 282 -13.22 -20.29 -17.35
C ARG A 282 -13.22 -21.57 -16.51
N ALA A 283 -12.84 -21.46 -15.24
CA ALA A 283 -12.84 -22.61 -14.32
C ALA A 283 -14.26 -23.16 -14.09
N VAL A 284 -15.28 -22.31 -14.07
CA VAL A 284 -16.69 -22.75 -13.95
C VAL A 284 -17.19 -23.40 -15.24
N SER A 285 -16.75 -22.92 -16.41
CA SER A 285 -17.22 -23.45 -17.70
C SER A 285 -16.62 -24.80 -18.09
N ASP A 286 -15.48 -25.18 -17.52
CA ASP A 286 -14.81 -26.46 -17.81
C ASP A 286 -14.57 -27.28 -16.52
N PRO A 287 -15.64 -27.85 -15.93
CA PRO A 287 -15.53 -28.61 -14.68
C PRO A 287 -14.85 -29.98 -14.87
N TYR A 288 -14.64 -30.44 -16.11
CA TYR A 288 -14.13 -31.78 -16.40
C TYR A 288 -12.74 -31.79 -17.03
N GLY A 289 -12.16 -30.64 -17.40
CA GLY A 289 -10.78 -30.53 -17.89
C GLY A 289 -10.50 -31.44 -19.10
N MET A 290 -11.51 -31.71 -19.94
CA MET A 290 -11.35 -32.51 -21.15
C MET A 290 -11.01 -31.58 -22.32
N GLY A 291 -9.81 -31.00 -22.27
CA GLY A 291 -9.24 -30.12 -23.30
C GLY A 291 -7.76 -30.34 -23.47
#